data_AF-A0AAV7K7K2-F1
#
_entry.id   AF-A0AAV7K7K2-F1
#
_cell.length_a   1.000
_cell.length_b   1.000
_cell.length_c   1.000
_cell.angle_alpha   90.00
_cell.angle_beta   90.00
_cell.angle_gamma   90.00
#
_symmetry.space_group_name_H-M   'P 1'
#
loop_
_entity.id
_entity.type
_entity.pdbx_description
1 polymer ?
#
loop_
_entity_poly.entity_id
_entity_poly.type
_entity_poly.pdbx_seq_one_letter_code
_entity_poly.pdbx_strand_id
1 'polypeptide(L)'
;MLRISSEFIFHCIYLPIIGPLDFDLGPKSYSISILAEDKDFSGITNLNIQLTDENDIAPMITNSDFSITIPESAPGGTEVFDVNIQDIDTVGTITYSISSGNTNNSFIIDSSGIVTISATALDFEAISSFSLVIEVSDGPHQVSNAFYSFIPWFLSLLFINSHLIYLLTWHCAISCSMCYLHTACTS
;
A
#
# COMPACT_ATOMS: atom_id res chain seq x y z
N MET A 1 7.05 23.49 -34.00
CA MET A 1 7.78 24.71 -34.41
C MET A 1 6.75 25.81 -34.65
N LEU A 2 6.85 26.91 -33.92
CA LEU A 2 6.00 28.09 -34.13
C LEU A 2 6.73 29.06 -35.06
N ARG A 3 6.06 29.60 -36.08
CA ARG A 3 6.64 30.53 -37.07
C ARG A 3 5.97 31.89 -36.96
N ILE A 4 6.75 32.95 -36.94
CA ILE A 4 6.30 34.35 -36.80
C ILE A 4 6.88 35.14 -37.97
N SER A 5 6.05 35.94 -38.64
CA SER A 5 6.43 36.77 -39.79
C SER A 5 6.19 38.24 -39.52
N SER A 6 7.06 39.10 -40.07
CA SER A 6 7.01 40.57 -39.98
C SER A 6 5.74 41.22 -40.57
N GLU A 7 4.93 40.49 -41.35
CA GLU A 7 3.63 40.99 -41.84
C GLU A 7 2.55 41.07 -40.74
N PHE A 8 2.78 40.46 -39.58
CA PHE A 8 1.87 40.50 -38.41
C PHE A 8 2.34 41.54 -37.39
N ILE A 9 1.89 42.78 -37.60
CA ILE A 9 2.21 43.93 -36.75
C ILE A 9 1.33 43.91 -35.47
N PHE A 10 1.98 43.86 -34.29
CA PHE A 10 1.44 44.02 -32.93
C PHE A 10 0.35 43.04 -32.44
N HIS A 11 0.67 41.76 -32.26
CA HIS A 11 -0.06 40.92 -31.31
C HIS A 11 0.91 40.17 -30.40
N CYS A 12 0.69 40.26 -29.08
CA CYS A 12 1.32 39.36 -28.13
C CYS A 12 1.03 37.93 -28.55
N ILE A 13 2.07 37.10 -28.64
CA ILE A 13 1.91 35.68 -28.94
C ILE A 13 1.43 35.00 -27.67
N TYR A 14 0.19 34.52 -27.72
CA TYR A 14 -0.39 33.71 -26.66
C TYR A 14 -0.24 32.24 -27.04
N LEU A 15 0.38 31.46 -26.15
CA LEU A 15 0.47 30.01 -26.27
C LEU A 15 -0.54 29.39 -25.29
N PRO A 16 -1.76 29.07 -25.73
CA PRO A 16 -2.71 28.37 -24.87
C PRO A 16 -2.22 26.96 -24.58
N ILE A 17 -2.55 26.46 -23.39
CA ILE A 17 -2.49 25.03 -23.09
C ILE A 17 -3.72 24.39 -23.75
N ILE A 18 -3.50 23.46 -24.68
CA ILE A 18 -4.57 22.87 -25.53
C ILE A 18 -5.07 21.53 -24.96
N GLY A 19 -4.42 21.00 -23.93
CA GLY A 19 -4.80 19.73 -23.30
C GLY A 19 -4.30 19.64 -21.85
N PRO A 20 -4.73 18.61 -21.11
CA PRO A 20 -4.28 18.42 -19.74
C PRO A 20 -2.76 18.25 -19.70
N LEU A 21 -2.14 18.90 -18.73
CA LEU A 21 -0.75 18.66 -18.34
C LEU A 21 -0.80 17.68 -17.17
N ASP A 22 0.00 16.63 -17.28
CA ASP A 22 0.03 15.52 -16.33
C ASP A 22 1.49 15.10 -16.22
N PHE A 23 2.07 15.26 -15.03
CA PHE A 23 3.49 15.02 -14.78
C PHE A 23 3.83 13.52 -14.73
N ASP A 24 2.86 12.72 -14.31
CA ASP A 24 3.02 11.32 -13.92
C ASP A 24 2.73 10.37 -15.09
N LEU A 25 1.75 10.71 -15.92
CA LEU A 25 1.39 9.94 -17.12
C LEU A 25 1.89 10.60 -18.41
N GLY A 26 2.41 11.83 -18.34
CA GLY A 26 2.77 12.64 -19.50
C GLY A 26 4.24 13.07 -19.59
N PRO A 27 4.58 13.88 -20.61
CA PRO A 27 5.90 14.49 -20.73
C PRO A 27 6.15 15.51 -19.62
N LYS A 28 7.24 15.32 -18.87
CA LYS A 28 7.67 16.23 -17.79
C LYS A 28 8.22 17.58 -18.29
N SER A 29 8.48 17.69 -19.59
CA SER A 29 8.96 18.92 -20.20
C SER A 29 8.59 19.03 -21.69
N TYR A 30 8.57 20.27 -22.17
CA TYR A 30 8.32 20.61 -23.56
C TYR A 30 9.38 21.59 -24.05
N SER A 31 9.85 21.41 -25.28
CA SER A 31 10.74 22.36 -25.96
C SER A 31 10.09 22.83 -27.25
N ILE A 32 9.83 24.14 -27.34
CA ILE A 32 9.16 24.77 -28.47
C ILE A 32 10.18 25.63 -29.19
N SER A 33 10.56 25.23 -30.41
CA SER A 33 11.34 26.09 -31.29
C SER A 33 10.46 27.16 -31.92
N ILE A 34 10.83 28.41 -31.70
CA ILE A 34 10.20 29.62 -32.21
C ILE A 34 11.11 30.17 -33.30
N LEU A 35 10.57 30.24 -34.51
CA LEU A 35 11.21 30.80 -35.69
C LEU A 35 10.61 32.18 -35.96
N ALA A 36 11.43 33.22 -35.82
CA ALA A 36 11.09 34.58 -36.20
C ALA A 36 11.70 34.87 -37.56
N GLU A 37 10.90 35.35 -38.50
CA GLU A 37 11.33 35.67 -39.86
C GLU A 37 10.86 37.04 -40.32
N ASP A 38 11.73 37.69 -41.06
CA ASP A 38 11.44 38.85 -41.89
C ASP A 38 11.83 38.52 -43.34
N LYS A 39 11.52 39.43 -44.28
CA LYS A 39 11.75 39.30 -45.71
C LYS A 39 13.15 38.76 -46.06
N ASP A 40 14.17 39.17 -45.31
CA ASP A 40 15.57 38.83 -45.57
C ASP A 40 16.28 38.09 -44.41
N PHE A 41 15.64 37.93 -43.25
CA PHE A 41 16.28 37.40 -42.03
C PHE A 41 15.44 36.37 -41.31
N SER A 42 16.12 35.42 -40.66
CA SER A 42 15.48 34.47 -39.75
C SER A 42 16.29 34.28 -38.48
N GLY A 43 15.61 34.01 -37.38
CA GLY A 43 16.21 33.65 -36.09
C GLY A 43 15.40 32.57 -35.42
N ILE A 44 16.08 31.59 -34.81
CA ILE A 44 15.44 30.52 -34.06
C ILE A 44 15.84 30.65 -32.59
N THR A 45 14.86 30.52 -31.70
CA THR A 45 15.07 30.36 -30.27
C THR A 45 14.22 29.21 -29.73
N ASN A 46 14.59 28.65 -28.59
CA ASN A 46 13.85 27.56 -27.95
C ASN A 46 13.25 28.06 -26.63
N LEU A 47 11.94 27.86 -26.47
CA LEU A 47 11.25 27.99 -25.19
C LEU A 47 11.19 26.62 -24.53
N ASN A 48 11.82 26.49 -23.37
CA ASN A 48 11.78 25.27 -22.58
C ASN A 48 10.81 25.43 -21.41
N ILE A 49 9.83 24.55 -21.34
CA ILE A 49 8.82 24.50 -20.29
C ILE A 49 9.07 23.23 -19.48
N GLN A 50 9.21 23.38 -18.17
CA GLN A 50 9.31 22.26 -17.23
C GLN A 50 8.01 22.19 -16.45
N LEU A 51 7.47 20.99 -16.30
CA LEU A 51 6.34 20.76 -15.40
C LEU A 51 6.87 20.57 -13.98
N THR A 52 6.13 21.09 -13.02
CA THR A 52 6.29 20.74 -11.60
C THR A 52 5.33 19.62 -11.29
N ASP A 53 5.78 18.73 -10.43
CA ASP A 53 4.99 17.64 -9.90
C ASP A 53 4.02 18.15 -8.83
N GLU A 54 2.82 17.56 -8.77
CA GLU A 54 1.80 17.81 -7.77
C GLU A 54 1.40 16.47 -7.16
N ASN A 55 1.09 16.45 -5.86
CA ASN A 55 0.68 15.23 -5.19
C ASN A 55 -0.81 14.95 -5.47
N ASP A 56 -1.12 14.40 -6.64
CA ASP A 56 -2.47 14.26 -7.18
C ASP A 56 -2.88 12.81 -7.52
N ILE A 57 -1.98 11.83 -7.31
CA ILE A 57 -2.25 10.40 -7.42
C ILE A 57 -2.15 9.74 -6.05
N ALA A 58 -3.17 8.96 -5.69
CA ALA A 58 -3.16 8.24 -4.43
C ALA A 58 -2.12 7.09 -4.42
N PRO A 59 -1.44 6.84 -3.29
CA PRO A 59 -0.57 5.68 -3.14
C PRO A 59 -1.37 4.38 -3.24
N MET A 60 -0.70 3.30 -3.66
CA MET A 60 -1.28 1.98 -3.82
C MET A 60 -0.56 0.95 -2.95
N ILE A 61 -1.31 0.19 -2.14
CA ILE A 61 -0.79 -0.97 -1.41
C ILE A 61 -0.63 -2.14 -2.38
N THR A 62 0.54 -2.77 -2.40
CA THR A 62 0.94 -3.79 -3.39
C THR A 62 1.09 -5.20 -2.82
N ASN A 63 0.94 -5.38 -1.50
CA ASN A 63 0.95 -6.71 -0.90
C ASN A 63 -0.13 -7.61 -1.53
N SER A 64 0.23 -8.86 -1.84
CA SER A 64 -0.71 -9.87 -2.35
C SER A 64 -1.39 -10.67 -1.24
N ASP A 65 -0.70 -10.85 -0.10
CA ASP A 65 -1.15 -11.66 1.01
C ASP A 65 -1.49 -10.77 2.21
N PHE A 66 -2.75 -10.87 2.65
CA PHE A 66 -3.26 -10.14 3.80
C PHE A 66 -3.61 -11.09 4.95
N SER A 67 -2.94 -12.24 5.04
CA SER A 67 -3.14 -13.22 6.10
C SER A 67 -1.82 -13.77 6.62
N ILE A 68 -1.52 -13.61 7.91
CA ILE A 68 -0.29 -14.14 8.54
C ILE A 68 -0.65 -14.86 9.83
N THR A 69 0.18 -15.83 10.19
CA THR A 69 0.04 -16.59 11.43
C THR A 69 1.25 -16.32 12.32
N ILE A 70 1.04 -15.82 13.54
CA ILE A 70 2.09 -15.39 14.48
C ILE A 70 1.97 -16.06 15.85
N PRO A 71 2.99 -16.78 16.36
CA PRO A 71 2.93 -17.43 17.67
C PRO A 71 2.47 -16.49 18.78
N GLU A 72 1.59 -16.93 19.69
CA GLU A 72 1.22 -16.09 20.84
C GLU A 72 2.42 -15.77 21.74
N SER A 73 3.35 -16.72 21.77
CA SER A 73 4.62 -16.63 22.50
C SER A 73 5.64 -15.72 21.83
N ALA A 74 5.30 -15.09 20.70
CA ALA A 74 6.20 -14.18 20.01
C ALA A 74 6.48 -12.96 20.91
N PRO A 75 7.76 -12.59 21.11
CA PRO A 75 8.10 -11.46 21.97
C PRO A 75 7.64 -10.14 21.34
N GLY A 76 7.43 -9.13 22.18
CA GLY A 76 7.21 -7.76 21.71
C GLY A 76 8.38 -7.27 20.84
N GLY A 77 8.05 -6.51 19.80
CA GLY A 77 8.98 -6.08 18.75
C GLY A 77 9.17 -7.09 17.61
N THR A 78 8.53 -8.26 17.67
CA THR A 78 8.54 -9.20 16.53
C THR A 78 7.84 -8.56 15.33
N GLU A 79 8.51 -8.55 14.18
CA GLU A 79 7.94 -8.12 12.91
C GLU A 79 6.87 -9.11 12.43
N VAL A 80 5.73 -8.55 12.03
CA VAL A 80 4.54 -9.30 11.63
C VAL A 80 4.27 -9.11 10.15
N PHE A 81 4.36 -7.87 9.66
CA PHE A 81 4.01 -7.52 8.29
C PHE A 81 4.77 -6.28 7.83
N ASP A 82 5.15 -6.26 6.56
CA ASP A 82 5.75 -5.12 5.87
C ASP A 82 4.77 -4.58 4.83
N VAL A 83 4.34 -3.33 4.99
CA VAL A 83 3.37 -2.68 4.11
C VAL A 83 4.08 -2.13 2.87
N ASN A 84 3.97 -2.86 1.77
CA ASN A 84 4.58 -2.47 0.50
C ASN A 84 3.65 -1.55 -0.28
N ILE A 85 4.15 -0.38 -0.65
CA ILE A 85 3.38 0.62 -1.40
C ILE A 85 4.09 1.01 -2.70
N GLN A 86 3.31 1.54 -3.64
CA GLN A 86 3.78 2.27 -4.80
C GLN A 86 3.04 3.59 -4.88
N ASP A 87 3.81 4.65 -5.08
CA ASP A 87 3.31 5.97 -5.40
C ASP A 87 4.10 6.47 -6.63
N ILE A 88 3.39 7.02 -7.61
CA ILE A 88 4.01 7.51 -8.84
C ILE A 88 4.51 8.96 -8.67
N ASP A 89 3.88 9.70 -7.75
CA ASP A 89 4.20 11.08 -7.47
C ASP A 89 5.60 11.14 -6.83
N THR A 90 6.40 12.11 -7.23
CA THR A 90 7.76 12.35 -6.69
C THR A 90 7.75 13.33 -5.52
N VAL A 91 6.58 13.86 -5.19
CA VAL A 91 6.28 14.73 -4.06
C VAL A 91 5.27 14.05 -3.12
N GLY A 92 4.99 14.66 -1.97
CA GLY A 92 4.18 14.03 -0.93
C GLY A 92 5.02 13.32 0.13
N THR A 93 4.38 12.93 1.24
CA THR A 93 5.04 12.21 2.33
C THR A 93 4.16 11.07 2.78
N ILE A 94 4.65 9.84 2.58
CA ILE A 94 3.94 8.63 2.96
C ILE A 94 3.94 8.47 4.48
N THR A 95 2.76 8.22 5.01
CA THR A 95 2.50 7.94 6.42
C THR A 95 1.66 6.68 6.55
N TYR A 96 1.88 5.95 7.65
CA TYR A 96 1.23 4.68 7.92
C TYR A 96 0.52 4.73 9.26
N SER A 97 -0.65 4.11 9.34
CA SER A 97 -1.36 3.95 10.61
C SER A 97 -2.20 2.67 10.65
N ILE A 98 -2.54 2.22 11.86
CA ILE A 98 -3.54 1.17 12.07
C ILE A 98 -4.85 1.85 12.44
N SER A 99 -5.78 1.95 11.51
CA SER A 99 -7.03 2.71 11.68
C SER A 99 -8.09 1.95 12.45
N SER A 100 -8.08 0.61 12.42
CA SER A 100 -8.99 -0.22 13.23
C SER A 100 -8.49 -1.65 13.44
N GLY A 101 -9.19 -2.41 14.29
CA GLY A 101 -8.91 -3.83 14.53
C GLY A 101 -7.80 -4.14 15.52
N ASN A 102 -7.05 -3.13 15.97
CA ASN A 102 -5.94 -3.26 16.90
C ASN A 102 -6.40 -3.32 18.37
N THR A 103 -7.15 -4.36 18.73
CA THR A 103 -7.61 -4.58 20.10
C THR A 103 -6.42 -4.58 21.07
N ASN A 104 -6.58 -3.95 22.24
CA ASN A 104 -5.54 -3.78 23.27
C ASN A 104 -4.25 -3.08 22.80
N ASN A 105 -4.24 -2.45 21.62
CA ASN A 105 -3.04 -1.91 20.99
C ASN A 105 -1.93 -2.96 20.85
N SER A 106 -2.31 -4.21 20.57
CA SER A 106 -1.39 -5.35 20.46
C SER A 106 -0.35 -5.19 19.35
N PHE A 107 -0.58 -4.33 18.37
CA PHE A 107 0.34 -4.05 17.26
C PHE A 107 0.72 -2.58 17.16
N ILE A 108 1.90 -2.31 16.60
CA ILE A 108 2.42 -0.97 16.31
C ILE A 108 2.93 -0.97 14.88
N ILE A 109 2.67 0.10 14.13
CA ILE A 109 3.27 0.34 12.80
C ILE A 109 4.25 1.51 12.90
N ASP A 110 5.42 1.35 12.30
CA ASP A 110 6.42 2.41 12.25
C ASP A 110 6.31 3.29 10.99
N SER A 111 7.18 4.30 10.89
CA SER A 111 7.21 5.20 9.73
C SER A 111 7.67 4.54 8.43
N SER A 112 8.23 3.34 8.50
CA SER A 112 8.70 2.57 7.34
C SER A 112 7.61 1.63 6.82
N GLY A 113 6.47 1.51 7.52
CA GLY A 113 5.38 0.59 7.18
C GLY A 113 5.52 -0.79 7.83
N ILE A 114 6.45 -0.97 8.77
CA ILE A 114 6.67 -2.25 9.45
C ILE A 114 5.72 -2.37 10.63
N VAL A 115 4.87 -3.40 10.60
CA VAL A 115 3.98 -3.78 11.70
C VAL A 115 4.70 -4.74 12.63
N THR A 116 4.77 -4.41 13.91
CA THR A 116 5.37 -5.22 14.98
C THR A 116 4.38 -5.51 16.09
N ILE A 117 4.63 -6.58 16.85
CA ILE A 117 3.92 -6.85 18.11
C ILE A 117 4.34 -5.77 19.12
N SER A 118 3.37 -5.18 19.81
CA SER A 118 3.61 -4.26 20.92
C SER A 118 4.34 -4.94 22.09
N ALA A 119 4.70 -4.20 23.13
CA ALA A 119 5.27 -4.79 24.34
C ALA A 119 4.30 -5.73 25.09
N THR A 120 3.00 -5.68 24.78
CA THR A 120 1.99 -6.54 25.39
C THR A 120 1.97 -7.90 24.69
N ALA A 121 2.12 -8.97 25.48
CA ALA A 121 2.04 -10.34 24.96
C ALA A 121 0.69 -10.62 24.31
N LEU A 122 0.72 -11.44 23.26
CA LEU A 122 -0.50 -11.98 22.65
C LEU A 122 -1.02 -13.13 23.52
N ASP A 123 -2.34 -13.24 23.59
CA ASP A 123 -3.05 -14.26 24.37
C ASP A 123 -4.15 -14.81 23.47
N PHE A 124 -3.96 -16.03 22.96
CA PHE A 124 -4.89 -16.65 22.03
C PHE A 124 -6.23 -16.96 22.68
N GLU A 125 -6.23 -17.41 23.95
CA GLU A 125 -7.45 -17.72 24.68
C GLU A 125 -8.33 -16.46 24.86
N ALA A 126 -7.71 -15.29 24.97
CA ALA A 126 -8.43 -14.01 24.99
C ALA A 126 -8.84 -13.54 23.58
N ILE A 127 -7.91 -13.57 22.62
CA ILE A 127 -8.11 -13.06 21.25
C ILE A 127 -7.41 -13.99 20.25
N SER A 128 -8.21 -14.80 19.54
CA SER A 128 -7.68 -15.80 18.62
C SER A 128 -7.20 -15.26 17.27
N SER A 129 -7.65 -14.06 16.90
CA SER A 129 -7.35 -13.43 15.61
C SER A 129 -7.58 -11.92 15.64
N PHE A 130 -6.83 -11.19 14.82
CA PHE A 130 -7.04 -9.76 14.58
C PHE A 130 -7.38 -9.50 13.12
N SER A 131 -8.22 -8.49 12.88
CA SER A 131 -8.51 -7.96 11.55
C SER A 131 -8.08 -6.49 11.54
N LEU A 132 -6.78 -6.25 11.35
CA LEU A 132 -6.19 -4.92 11.36
C LEU A 132 -6.52 -4.20 10.06
N VAL A 133 -7.00 -2.97 10.13
CA VAL A 133 -7.08 -2.11 8.93
C VAL A 133 -5.88 -1.18 8.95
N ILE A 134 -5.00 -1.35 7.97
CA ILE A 134 -3.85 -0.49 7.76
C ILE A 134 -4.27 0.62 6.79
N GLU A 135 -3.89 1.84 7.12
CA GLU A 135 -4.10 3.03 6.31
C GLU A 135 -2.76 3.62 5.89
N VAL A 136 -2.65 3.99 4.62
CA VAL A 136 -1.51 4.68 4.01
C VAL A 136 -2.00 6.01 3.47
N SER A 137 -1.27 7.08 3.77
CA SER A 137 -1.59 8.43 3.28
C SER A 137 -0.36 9.17 2.81
N ASP A 138 -0.48 9.88 1.70
CA ASP A 138 0.50 10.84 1.16
C ASP A 138 0.23 12.29 1.62
N GLY A 139 -0.82 12.49 2.43
CA GLY A 139 -1.40 13.78 2.80
C GLY A 139 -2.83 13.97 2.27
N PRO A 140 -3.01 14.39 1.00
CA PRO A 140 -4.33 14.60 0.39
C PRO A 140 -5.13 13.32 0.15
N HIS A 141 -4.46 12.18 -0.06
CA HIS A 141 -5.08 10.89 -0.34
C HIS A 141 -4.85 9.89 0.78
N GLN A 142 -5.77 8.94 0.90
CA GLN A 142 -5.76 7.87 1.88
C GLN A 142 -6.25 6.58 1.22
N VAL A 143 -5.51 5.50 1.43
CA VAL A 143 -5.91 4.14 1.03
C VAL A 143 -5.81 3.21 2.23
N SER A 144 -6.74 2.27 2.32
CA SER A 144 -6.79 1.35 3.47
C SER A 144 -7.07 -0.08 3.03
N ASN A 145 -6.39 -1.06 3.63
CA ASN A 145 -6.66 -2.48 3.45
C ASN A 145 -6.78 -3.21 4.78
N ALA A 146 -7.68 -4.19 4.83
CA ALA A 146 -7.84 -5.08 5.97
C ALA A 146 -6.90 -6.29 5.85
N PHE A 147 -6.17 -6.56 6.93
CA PHE A 147 -5.24 -7.66 7.11
C PHE A 147 -5.68 -8.54 8.29
N TYR A 148 -5.56 -9.86 8.14
CA TYR A 148 -5.95 -10.85 9.13
C TYR A 148 -4.73 -11.53 9.75
N SER A 149 -4.56 -11.42 11.07
CA SER A 149 -3.59 -12.25 11.79
C SER A 149 -4.26 -13.37 12.56
N PHE A 150 -3.67 -14.55 12.47
CA PHE A 150 -3.99 -15.71 13.29
C PHE A 150 -2.90 -15.93 14.32
N ILE A 151 -3.28 -16.29 15.54
CA ILE A 151 -2.32 -16.64 16.56
C ILE A 151 -2.32 -18.18 16.71
N PRO A 152 -1.27 -18.92 16.31
CA PRO A 152 -1.19 -20.35 16.49
C PRO A 152 -0.74 -20.69 17.92
N TRP A 153 -1.25 -21.80 18.42
CA TRP A 153 -0.75 -22.42 19.64
C TRP A 153 0.59 -23.12 19.39
N PHE A 154 1.58 -22.88 20.25
CA PHE A 154 2.76 -23.74 20.36
C PHE A 154 2.81 -24.33 21.76
N LEU A 155 2.56 -25.64 21.86
CA LEU A 155 2.78 -26.40 23.08
C LEU A 155 4.29 -26.46 23.37
N SER A 156 4.81 -25.50 24.12
CA SER A 156 6.16 -25.59 24.68
C SER A 156 6.16 -26.62 25.82
N LEU A 157 6.45 -27.87 25.48
CA LEU A 157 6.73 -28.93 26.44
C LEU A 157 8.06 -28.64 27.15
N LEU A 158 8.09 -27.68 28.08
CA LEU A 158 9.23 -27.46 28.96
C LEU A 158 8.82 -27.02 30.37
N PHE A 159 7.75 -27.62 30.88
CA PHE A 159 7.64 -27.97 32.29
C PHE A 159 7.07 -29.38 32.42
N ILE A 160 7.82 -30.38 31.95
CA ILE A 160 7.72 -31.69 32.59
C ILE A 160 8.44 -31.53 33.92
N ASN A 161 7.69 -31.06 34.93
CA ASN A 161 8.04 -31.34 36.31
C ASN A 161 8.39 -32.83 36.41
N SER A 162 9.44 -33.12 37.16
CA SER A 162 10.30 -34.29 37.18
C SER A 162 9.68 -35.70 37.25
N HIS A 163 8.37 -35.90 37.11
CA HIS A 163 7.76 -37.22 36.95
C HIS A 163 6.40 -37.12 36.22
N LEU A 164 6.37 -37.45 34.92
CA LEU A 164 5.37 -38.31 34.23
C LEU A 164 5.29 -37.96 32.74
N ILE A 165 5.74 -38.91 31.92
CA ILE A 165 5.62 -38.93 30.47
C ILE A 165 4.19 -39.36 30.13
N TYR A 166 3.41 -38.51 29.46
CA TYR A 166 2.20 -38.95 28.76
C TYR A 166 2.49 -39.06 27.27
N LEU A 167 2.29 -40.27 26.73
CA LEU A 167 2.47 -40.60 25.32
C LEU A 167 1.55 -39.77 24.42
N LEU A 168 2.13 -39.25 23.34
CA LEU A 168 1.42 -38.80 22.14
C LEU A 168 0.41 -39.87 21.69
N THR A 169 -0.85 -39.48 21.48
CA THR A 169 -1.66 -40.12 20.45
C THR A 169 -2.28 -39.07 19.55
N TRP A 170 -1.97 -39.20 18.26
CA TRP A 170 -2.49 -38.44 17.14
C TRP A 170 -4.01 -38.63 17.02
N HIS A 171 -4.77 -37.55 16.91
CA HIS A 171 -6.00 -37.56 16.13
C HIS A 171 -6.06 -36.32 15.26
N CYS A 172 -5.94 -36.56 13.95
CA CYS A 172 -6.33 -35.64 12.89
C CYS A 172 -7.83 -35.35 13.04
N ALA A 173 -8.21 -34.07 13.13
CA ALA A 173 -9.59 -33.65 12.95
C ALA A 173 -9.62 -32.50 11.93
N ILE A 174 -9.68 -32.90 10.66
CA ILE A 174 -10.26 -32.10 9.59
C ILE A 174 -11.74 -31.86 9.98
N SER A 175 -12.14 -30.63 10.24
CA SER A 175 -13.55 -30.29 10.44
C SER A 175 -14.24 -30.09 9.09
N CYS A 176 -14.93 -31.14 8.68
CA CYS A 176 -16.30 -31.20 8.17
C CYS A 176 -16.90 -29.91 7.55
N SER A 177 -17.25 -29.99 6.27
CA SER A 177 -18.41 -29.27 5.75
C SER A 177 -19.25 -30.19 4.85
N MET A 178 -20.56 -30.10 5.04
CA MET A 178 -21.65 -30.57 4.16
C MET A 178 -22.18 -32.00 4.38
N CYS A 179 -23.00 -32.14 5.42
CA CYS A 179 -24.17 -33.02 5.40
C CYS A 179 -25.17 -32.52 4.36
N TYR A 180 -25.43 -33.30 3.30
CA TYR A 180 -26.68 -33.23 2.55
C TYR A 180 -27.57 -34.40 2.97
N LEU A 181 -28.67 -34.08 3.65
CA LEU A 181 -29.84 -34.95 3.75
C LEU A 181 -30.49 -35.05 2.37
N HIS A 182 -30.65 -36.27 1.84
CA HIS A 182 -31.90 -36.61 1.15
C HIS A 182 -32.18 -38.12 1.23
N THR A 183 -33.43 -38.37 1.56
CA THR A 183 -34.14 -39.64 1.76
C THR A 183 -34.05 -40.64 0.61
N ALA A 184 -33.99 -41.94 0.94
CA ALA A 184 -34.88 -42.96 0.35
C ALA A 184 -34.80 -44.28 1.13
N CYS A 185 -35.92 -44.67 1.72
CA CYS A 185 -36.24 -46.04 2.11
C CYS A 185 -37.25 -46.60 1.08
N THR A 186 -37.40 -47.93 1.04
CA THR A 186 -38.18 -48.78 0.10
C THR A 186 -37.44 -49.15 -1.19
N SER A 187 -37.35 -50.41 -1.62
CA SER A 187 -38.02 -51.67 -1.26
C SER A 187 -37.06 -52.85 -1.29
#